data_AF-A0A034W969-F1
#
_entry.id   AF-A0A034W969-F1
#
_cell.length_a   1.000
_cell.length_b   1.000
_cell.length_c   1.000
_cell.angle_alpha   90.00
_cell.angle_beta   90.00
_cell.angle_gamma   90.00
#
_symmetry.space_group_name_H-M   'P 1'
#
loop_
_entity.id
_entity.type
_entity.pdbx_description
1 polymer ?
#
loop_
_entity_poly.entity_id
_entity_poly.type
_entity_poly.pdbx_seq_one_letter_code
_entity_poly.pdbx_strand_id
1 'polypeptide(L)'
;MDNQCKLIPKIKIRINVMGCLSAKQKPRDTTATLRAALLIQRWYRRYRARMEVRRRYTWTIFTNLEYAGENDQVELYNFFNALLTHIPEAAAAQRPSLQRDSEVSLDFNEDGEYRSDKNYDGPHLKFPLIKKDVVTLIDVFRKKKSDRLLAKYVGGILKEAAFKLKRLPNLNQASTAISKQVTVIGDLHGKLDDLLVIFYKNGLPSVENPYVFNGDFVDRGKKGLEVFLLLLVCFLAFPGAVHLNRGNHEDSVMNARYGFIREVQQKYRVSIE
;
A
#
# COMPACT_ATOMS: atom_id res chain seq x y z
N MET A 1 -0.07 14.14 -24.53
CA MET A 1 -0.47 13.12 -25.51
C MET A 1 -0.47 11.80 -24.78
N ASP A 2 -1.63 11.18 -24.57
CA ASP A 2 -1.80 9.73 -24.64
C ASP A 2 -3.29 9.39 -24.51
N ASN A 3 -3.89 9.20 -25.68
CA ASN A 3 -5.27 8.76 -25.87
C ASN A 3 -5.36 7.26 -25.59
N GLN A 4 -5.60 6.86 -24.34
CA GLN A 4 -6.22 5.55 -24.10
C GLN A 4 -7.74 5.67 -24.20
N CYS A 5 -8.21 5.72 -25.45
CA CYS A 5 -9.57 5.38 -25.81
C CYS A 5 -9.84 3.92 -25.39
N LYS A 6 -10.27 3.71 -24.14
CA LYS A 6 -10.84 2.43 -23.71
C LYS A 6 -12.03 2.14 -24.61
N LEU A 7 -11.91 1.09 -25.43
CA LEU A 7 -13.01 0.55 -26.22
C LEU A 7 -14.19 0.28 -25.29
N ILE A 8 -15.22 1.11 -25.41
CA ILE A 8 -16.52 0.85 -24.82
C ILE A 8 -17.01 -0.45 -25.46
N PRO A 9 -17.34 -1.51 -24.69
CA PRO A 9 -17.94 -2.70 -25.28
C PRO A 9 -19.24 -2.27 -25.95
N LYS A 10 -19.26 -2.30 -27.29
CA LYS A 10 -20.49 -2.20 -28.06
C LYS A 10 -21.31 -3.43 -27.69
N ILE A 11 -22.27 -3.26 -26.79
CA ILE A 11 -23.30 -4.27 -26.54
C ILE A 11 -24.08 -4.38 -27.85
N LYS A 12 -23.70 -5.36 -28.68
CA LYS A 12 -24.41 -5.75 -29.88
C LYS A 12 -25.62 -6.53 -29.38
N ILE A 13 -26.76 -5.86 -29.23
CA ILE A 13 -28.03 -6.52 -28.95
C ILE A 13 -28.36 -7.37 -30.17
N ARG A 14 -28.00 -8.66 -30.15
CA ARG A 14 -28.50 -9.65 -31.11
C ARG A 14 -29.96 -9.89 -30.75
N ILE A 15 -30.87 -9.30 -31.53
CA ILE A 15 -32.28 -9.69 -31.51
C ILE A 15 -32.35 -11.03 -32.26
N ASN A 16 -32.31 -12.14 -31.52
CA ASN A 16 -32.63 -13.45 -32.10
C ASN A 16 -34.15 -13.48 -32.31
N VAL A 17 -34.58 -13.32 -33.55
CA VAL A 17 -35.96 -13.62 -33.94
C VAL A 17 -36.03 -15.14 -34.13
N MET A 18 -36.35 -15.85 -33.05
CA MET A 18 -36.62 -17.28 -33.08
C MET A 18 -37.86 -17.50 -33.96
N GLY A 19 -37.68 -18.13 -35.11
CA GLY A 19 -38.78 -18.49 -36.01
C GLY A 19 -39.69 -19.49 -35.32
N CYS A 20 -40.88 -19.04 -34.94
CA CYS A 20 -41.99 -19.91 -34.59
C CYS A 20 -43.04 -19.76 -35.71
N LEU A 21 -43.32 -20.87 -36.38
CA LEU A 21 -44.23 -20.98 -37.51
C LEU A 21 -45.67 -20.67 -37.09
N SER A 22 -46.34 -19.89 -37.93
CA SER A 22 -47.80 -19.77 -38.06
C SER A 22 -48.61 -19.33 -36.83
N ALA A 23 -48.69 -18.02 -36.64
CA ALA A 23 -49.92 -17.35 -36.24
C ALA A 23 -49.92 -15.97 -36.90
N LYS A 24 -51.04 -15.55 -37.51
CA LYS A 24 -51.19 -14.24 -38.17
C LYS A 24 -50.89 -13.11 -37.18
N GLN A 25 -49.63 -12.67 -37.12
CA GLN A 25 -49.23 -11.53 -36.30
C GLN A 25 -49.69 -10.25 -37.01
N LYS A 26 -50.62 -9.52 -36.38
CA LYS A 26 -50.88 -8.10 -36.70
C LYS A 26 -49.53 -7.40 -36.88
N PRO A 27 -49.37 -6.48 -37.86
CA PRO A 27 -48.10 -5.80 -38.09
C PRO A 27 -47.67 -5.16 -36.77
N ARG A 28 -46.65 -5.75 -36.12
CA ARG A 28 -46.05 -5.16 -34.92
C ARG A 28 -45.50 -3.83 -35.38
N ASP A 29 -45.98 -2.75 -34.76
CA ASP A 29 -45.52 -1.40 -35.07
C ASP A 29 -44.02 -1.30 -34.74
N THR A 30 -43.21 -1.63 -35.74
CA THR A 30 -41.75 -1.69 -35.66
C THR A 30 -41.21 -0.33 -35.24
N THR A 31 -41.89 0.75 -35.62
CA THR A 31 -41.53 2.12 -35.24
C THR A 31 -41.73 2.38 -33.75
N ALA A 32 -42.79 1.86 -33.13
CA ALA A 32 -43.01 1.95 -31.69
C ALA A 32 -41.93 1.20 -30.91
N THR A 33 -41.57 -0.02 -31.32
CA THR A 33 -40.47 -0.78 -30.71
C THR A 33 -39.11 -0.08 -30.86
N LEU A 34 -38.85 0.53 -32.01
CA LEU A 34 -37.60 1.22 -32.29
C LEU A 34 -37.51 2.53 -31.48
N ARG A 35 -38.61 3.28 -31.34
CA ARG A 35 -38.72 4.45 -30.45
C ARG A 35 -38.51 4.08 -28.98
N ALA A 36 -39.13 2.99 -28.51
CA ALA A 36 -38.95 2.50 -27.15
C ALA A 36 -37.49 2.10 -26.89
N ALA A 37 -36.85 1.39 -27.83
CA ALA A 37 -35.44 1.03 -27.72
C ALA A 37 -34.52 2.27 -27.66
N LEU A 38 -34.77 3.29 -28.48
CA LEU A 38 -34.03 4.55 -28.45
C LEU A 38 -34.20 5.30 -27.13
N LEU A 39 -35.41 5.32 -26.57
CA LEU A 39 -35.68 5.94 -25.26
C LEU A 39 -34.89 5.22 -24.14
N ILE A 40 -34.93 3.89 -24.11
CA ILE A 40 -34.18 3.09 -23.13
C ILE A 40 -32.68 3.33 -23.26
N GLN A 41 -32.14 3.32 -24.49
CA GLN A 41 -30.72 3.57 -24.73
C GLN A 41 -30.30 4.99 -24.32
N ARG A 42 -31.13 6.01 -24.62
CA ARG A 42 -30.87 7.40 -24.24
C ARG A 42 -30.89 7.56 -22.73
N TRP A 43 -31.86 6.96 -22.06
CA TRP A 43 -31.94 6.96 -20.60
C TRP A 43 -30.72 6.27 -19.97
N TYR A 44 -30.35 5.07 -20.46
CA TYR A 44 -29.20 4.32 -19.95
C TYR A 44 -27.88 5.06 -20.13
N ARG A 45 -27.64 5.66 -21.30
CA ARG A 45 -26.44 6.49 -21.54
C ARG A 45 -26.38 7.69 -20.61
N ARG A 46 -27.52 8.36 -20.38
CA ARG A 46 -27.61 9.49 -19.45
C ARG A 46 -27.36 9.06 -18.00
N TYR A 47 -27.93 7.93 -17.60
CA TYR A 47 -27.72 7.35 -16.27
C TYR A 47 -26.26 6.98 -16.06
N ARG A 48 -25.63 6.27 -17.01
CA ARG A 48 -24.20 5.95 -17.00
C ARG A 48 -23.32 7.19 -16.88
N ALA A 49 -23.60 8.23 -17.65
CA ALA A 49 -22.87 9.50 -17.56
C ALA A 49 -23.01 10.14 -16.17
N ARG A 50 -24.22 10.16 -15.60
CA ARG A 50 -24.45 10.68 -14.22
C ARG A 50 -23.71 9.87 -13.16
N MET A 51 -23.71 8.54 -13.28
CA MET A 51 -22.98 7.67 -12.35
C MET A 51 -21.47 7.88 -12.43
N GLU A 52 -20.93 8.05 -13.64
CA GLU A 52 -19.51 8.35 -13.85
C GLU A 52 -19.13 9.73 -13.29
N VAL A 53 -19.97 10.75 -13.50
CA VAL A 53 -19.78 12.08 -12.91
C VAL A 53 -19.78 12.01 -11.39
N ARG A 54 -20.77 11.31 -10.79
CA ARG A 54 -20.81 11.08 -9.34
C ARG A 54 -19.55 10.40 -8.84
N ARG A 55 -19.11 9.31 -9.50
CA ARG A 55 -17.87 8.62 -9.15
C ARG A 55 -16.66 9.55 -9.13
N ARG A 56 -16.52 10.41 -10.15
CA ARG A 56 -15.41 11.38 -10.23
C ARG A 56 -15.46 12.41 -9.11
N TYR A 57 -16.62 13.04 -8.87
CA TYR A 57 -16.74 14.01 -7.79
C TYR A 57 -16.54 13.38 -6.42
N THR A 58 -17.09 12.19 -6.18
CA THR A 58 -16.85 11.44 -4.95
C THR A 58 -15.36 11.19 -4.76
N TRP A 59 -14.66 10.69 -5.79
CA TRP A 59 -13.21 10.51 -5.75
C TRP A 59 -12.48 11.81 -5.41
N THR A 60 -12.77 12.91 -6.12
CA THR A 60 -12.15 14.22 -5.87
C THR A 60 -12.40 14.71 -4.45
N ILE A 61 -13.62 14.56 -3.92
CA ILE A 61 -13.94 14.99 -2.55
C ILE A 61 -13.16 14.16 -1.53
N PHE A 62 -13.13 12.83 -1.68
CA PHE A 62 -12.40 11.97 -0.75
C PHE A 62 -10.89 12.24 -0.80
N THR A 63 -10.30 12.35 -1.99
CA THR A 63 -8.90 12.72 -2.16
C THR A 63 -8.63 14.09 -1.51
N ASN A 64 -9.44 15.10 -1.80
CA ASN A 64 -9.22 16.43 -1.20
C ASN A 64 -9.34 16.39 0.33
N LEU A 65 -10.28 15.63 0.89
CA LEU A 65 -10.43 15.51 2.33
C LEU A 65 -9.24 14.80 2.98
N GLU A 66 -8.74 13.75 2.34
CA GLU A 66 -7.61 12.94 2.82
C GLU A 66 -6.30 13.71 2.74
N TYR A 67 -6.05 14.39 1.62
CA TYR A 67 -4.78 15.06 1.33
C TYR A 67 -4.78 16.56 1.68
N ALA A 68 -5.90 17.15 2.15
CA ALA A 68 -5.94 18.58 2.53
C ALA A 68 -4.85 18.93 3.55
N GLY A 69 -4.74 18.13 4.61
CA GLY A 69 -3.74 18.35 5.65
C GLY A 69 -2.30 18.16 5.17
N GLU A 70 -2.07 17.38 4.10
CA GLU A 70 -0.75 17.21 3.49
C GLU A 70 -0.43 18.37 2.55
N ASN A 71 -1.40 18.84 1.76
CA ASN A 71 -1.25 19.96 0.83
C ASN A 71 -0.98 21.29 1.54
N ASP A 72 -1.72 21.61 2.61
CA ASP A 72 -1.50 22.82 3.42
C ASP A 72 -0.04 22.90 3.92
N GLN A 73 0.62 21.76 4.06
CA GLN A 73 1.97 21.63 4.60
C GLN A 73 3.04 21.72 3.53
N VAL A 74 2.77 21.19 2.34
CA VAL A 74 3.60 21.48 1.17
C VAL A 74 3.59 22.99 0.89
N GLU A 75 2.44 23.64 1.00
CA GLU A 75 2.35 25.10 0.87
C GLU A 75 3.13 25.83 1.97
N LEU A 76 3.01 25.40 3.23
CA LEU A 76 3.77 25.97 4.35
C LEU A 76 5.29 25.79 4.16
N TYR A 77 5.72 24.60 3.74
CA TYR A 77 7.12 24.29 3.44
C TYR A 77 7.65 25.17 2.30
N ASN A 78 6.89 25.30 1.22
CA ASN A 78 7.24 26.17 0.11
C ASN A 78 7.34 27.64 0.55
N PHE A 79 6.43 28.10 1.40
CA PHE A 79 6.47 29.43 2.00
C PHE A 79 7.73 29.64 2.84
N PHE A 80 8.05 28.74 3.76
CA PHE A 80 9.25 28.86 4.60
C PHE A 80 10.54 28.78 3.79
N ASN A 81 10.61 27.94 2.75
CA ASN A 81 11.76 27.92 1.85
C ASN A 81 11.89 29.22 1.06
N ALA A 82 10.80 29.75 0.51
CA ALA A 82 10.81 31.04 -0.15
C ALA A 82 11.30 32.15 0.80
N LEU A 83 10.84 32.13 2.05
CA LEU A 83 11.25 33.06 3.09
C LEU A 83 12.74 32.90 3.42
N LEU A 84 13.25 31.68 3.57
CA LEU A 84 14.67 31.39 3.79
C LEU A 84 15.56 31.79 2.62
N THR A 85 15.08 31.69 1.38
CA THR A 85 15.82 32.12 0.18
C THR A 85 15.85 33.63 -0.01
N HIS A 86 14.90 34.36 0.60
CA HIS A 86 14.76 35.81 0.45
C HIS A 86 15.06 36.62 1.71
N ILE A 87 15.37 35.98 2.85
CA ILE A 87 15.91 36.66 4.02
C ILE A 87 17.33 37.18 3.69
N PRO A 88 17.61 38.48 3.88
CA PRO A 88 18.94 39.02 3.71
C PRO A 88 19.93 38.39 4.70
N GLU A 89 21.15 38.12 4.24
CA GLU A 89 22.23 37.39 4.93
C GLU A 89 22.57 37.89 6.36
N ALA A 90 22.08 39.06 6.77
CA ALA A 90 22.24 39.60 8.12
C ALA A 90 21.67 38.70 9.24
N ALA A 91 20.68 37.84 8.94
CA ALA A 91 20.15 36.85 9.92
C ALA A 91 20.85 35.48 9.86
N ALA A 92 21.75 35.25 8.88
CA ALA A 92 22.44 33.96 8.71
C ALA A 92 23.53 33.70 9.77
N ALA A 93 23.89 34.70 10.58
CA ALA A 93 24.88 34.59 11.65
C ALA A 93 24.36 33.90 12.93
N GLN A 94 23.05 33.68 13.05
CA GLN A 94 22.44 32.93 14.16
C GLN A 94 21.78 31.65 13.65
N ARG A 95 22.52 30.81 12.93
CA ARG A 95 22.02 29.48 12.55
C ARG A 95 22.20 28.52 13.74
N PRO A 96 21.12 28.00 14.37
CA PRO A 96 21.24 26.67 14.96
C PRO A 96 21.48 25.72 13.78
N SER A 97 22.54 24.93 13.86
CA SER A 97 22.78 23.86 12.91
C SER A 97 21.57 22.92 12.91
N LEU A 98 20.67 23.08 11.94
CA LEU A 98 19.79 21.99 11.52
C LEU A 98 20.73 20.90 11.04
N GLN A 99 20.99 19.94 11.91
CA GLN A 99 21.70 18.73 11.56
C GLN A 99 20.98 18.18 10.34
N ARG A 100 21.66 18.26 9.20
CA ARG A 100 21.31 17.52 8.01
C ARG A 100 21.28 16.08 8.51
N ASP A 101 20.07 15.50 8.62
CA ASP A 101 19.89 14.14 9.12
C ASP A 101 20.96 13.30 8.45
N SER A 102 21.85 12.79 9.29
CA SER A 102 23.02 12.06 8.87
C SER A 102 22.53 10.99 7.90
N GLU A 103 23.20 10.82 6.76
CA GLU A 103 23.08 9.56 6.04
C GLU A 103 23.30 8.48 7.10
N VAL A 104 22.22 7.79 7.49
CA VAL A 104 22.30 6.69 8.43
C VAL A 104 23.05 5.62 7.67
N SER A 105 24.37 5.58 7.86
CA SER A 105 25.15 4.43 7.47
C SER A 105 24.53 3.26 8.22
N LEU A 106 23.97 2.32 7.47
CA LEU A 106 23.51 1.05 8.00
C LEU A 106 24.73 0.18 8.30
N ASP A 107 25.65 0.68 9.14
CA ASP A 107 26.74 -0.10 9.69
C ASP A 107 26.17 -0.95 10.83
N PHE A 108 25.49 -2.02 10.42
CA PHE A 108 25.25 -3.16 11.30
C PHE A 108 26.60 -3.87 11.48
N ASN A 109 27.48 -3.29 12.30
CA ASN A 109 28.69 -3.94 12.76
C ASN A 109 28.30 -5.29 13.39
N GLU A 110 28.92 -6.37 12.90
CA GLU A 110 28.71 -7.74 13.38
C GLU A 110 29.16 -7.94 14.84
N ASP A 111 29.81 -6.94 15.43
CA ASP A 111 30.52 -7.04 16.71
C ASP A 111 29.82 -6.31 17.88
N GLY A 112 28.63 -5.76 17.64
CA GLY A 112 27.79 -5.30 18.75
C GLY A 112 27.26 -6.50 19.52
N GLU A 113 27.89 -6.83 20.66
CA GLU A 113 27.32 -7.74 21.67
C GLU A 113 25.93 -7.23 22.08
N TYR A 114 24.91 -7.64 21.33
CA TYR A 114 23.54 -7.55 21.79
C TYR A 114 23.48 -8.41 23.04
N ARG A 115 23.29 -7.78 24.21
CA ARG A 115 23.02 -8.46 25.48
C ARG A 115 22.08 -9.62 25.16
N SER A 116 22.60 -10.84 25.25
CA SER A 116 21.77 -12.02 25.11
C SER A 116 20.80 -11.96 26.27
N ASP A 117 19.57 -11.53 26.04
CA ASP A 117 18.51 -11.70 27.02
C ASP A 117 18.33 -13.21 27.16
N LYS A 118 19.03 -13.80 28.15
CA LYS A 118 18.95 -15.24 28.50
C LYS A 118 17.51 -15.68 28.83
N ASN A 119 16.58 -14.73 28.90
CA ASN A 119 15.16 -14.89 29.21
C ASN A 119 14.22 -14.47 28.05
N TYR A 120 14.70 -14.39 26.81
CA TYR A 120 13.82 -14.08 25.67
C TYR A 120 12.92 -15.26 25.30
N ASP A 121 11.62 -15.14 25.61
CA ASP A 121 10.57 -16.12 25.27
C ASP A 121 9.93 -15.89 23.89
N GLY A 122 10.57 -15.09 23.03
CA GLY A 122 10.05 -14.78 21.70
C GLY A 122 10.61 -15.67 20.58
N PRO A 123 10.20 -15.42 19.33
CA PRO A 123 10.57 -16.25 18.19
C PRO A 123 12.05 -16.14 17.86
N HIS A 124 12.68 -17.29 17.60
CA HIS A 124 14.07 -17.37 17.16
C HIS A 124 14.12 -17.54 15.65
N LEU A 125 14.37 -16.44 14.93
CA LEU A 125 14.42 -16.44 13.47
C LEU A 125 15.79 -16.91 12.97
N LYS A 126 15.79 -17.77 11.94
CA LYS A 126 16.99 -18.20 11.22
C LYS A 126 16.86 -17.81 9.75
N PHE A 127 17.93 -17.26 9.18
CA PHE A 127 17.98 -16.88 7.77
C PHE A 127 18.55 -18.05 6.95
N PRO A 128 18.03 -18.33 5.73
CA PRO A 128 16.94 -17.64 5.04
C PRO A 128 15.56 -17.91 5.64
N LEU A 129 14.70 -16.89 5.66
CA LEU A 129 13.36 -16.97 6.22
C LEU A 129 12.44 -17.84 5.36
N ILE A 130 11.59 -18.63 6.02
CA ILE A 130 10.64 -19.56 5.40
C ILE A 130 9.19 -19.29 5.85
N LYS A 131 8.22 -19.93 5.18
CA LYS A 131 6.78 -19.82 5.51
C LYS A 131 6.48 -20.07 7.01
N LYS A 132 7.22 -20.97 7.68
CA LYS A 132 7.04 -21.24 9.11
C LYS A 132 7.34 -20.02 9.98
N ASP A 133 8.32 -19.20 9.58
CA ASP A 133 8.69 -17.98 10.30
C ASP A 133 7.59 -16.93 10.21
N VAL A 134 6.94 -16.79 9.04
CA VAL A 134 5.78 -15.91 8.84
C VAL A 134 4.66 -16.28 9.81
N VAL A 135 4.29 -17.56 9.88
CA VAL A 135 3.23 -18.06 10.78
C VAL A 135 3.59 -17.80 12.24
N THR A 136 4.84 -18.06 12.61
CA THR A 136 5.34 -17.82 13.96
C THR A 136 5.25 -16.33 14.33
N LEU A 137 5.61 -15.44 13.40
CA LEU A 137 5.54 -14.00 13.59
C LEU A 137 4.09 -13.50 13.76
N ILE A 138 3.17 -14.03 12.96
CA ILE A 138 1.73 -13.76 13.07
C ILE A 138 1.22 -14.15 14.45
N ASP A 139 1.58 -15.34 14.94
CA ASP A 139 1.15 -15.81 16.26
C ASP A 139 1.69 -14.94 17.40
N VAL A 140 2.94 -14.49 17.28
CA VAL A 140 3.58 -13.60 18.27
C VAL A 140 2.88 -12.24 18.30
N PHE A 141 2.71 -11.60 17.15
CA PHE A 141 2.06 -10.28 17.07
C PHE A 141 0.56 -10.31 17.40
N ARG A 142 -0.11 -11.47 17.23
CA ARG A 142 -1.51 -11.65 17.62
C ARG A 142 -1.67 -11.79 19.13
N LYS A 143 -0.77 -12.51 19.82
CA LYS A 143 -0.96 -12.90 21.23
C LYS A 143 -0.78 -11.75 22.24
N LYS A 144 -0.37 -10.55 21.83
CA LYS A 144 -0.10 -9.36 22.70
C LYS A 144 0.82 -9.63 23.91
N LYS A 145 1.45 -10.80 23.98
CA LYS A 145 2.26 -11.26 25.12
C LYS A 145 3.71 -10.80 25.02
N SER A 146 4.17 -10.55 23.80
CA SER A 146 5.47 -9.96 23.52
C SER A 146 5.28 -8.99 22.36
N ASP A 147 5.09 -7.72 22.69
CA ASP A 147 4.88 -6.65 21.71
C ASP A 147 6.19 -6.28 20.97
N ARG A 148 7.27 -7.06 21.15
CA ARG A 148 8.59 -6.69 20.63
C ARG A 148 9.44 -7.89 20.22
N LEU A 149 9.90 -7.87 18.98
CA LEU A 149 11.00 -8.72 18.51
C LEU A 149 12.34 -8.21 19.05
N LEU A 150 13.28 -9.11 19.32
CA LEU A 150 14.66 -8.69 19.61
C LEU A 150 15.20 -7.82 18.48
N ALA A 151 15.90 -6.74 18.85
CA ALA A 151 16.52 -5.81 17.91
C ALA A 151 17.45 -6.52 16.91
N LYS A 152 18.14 -7.58 17.33
CA LYS A 152 18.95 -8.46 16.46
C LYS A 152 18.14 -9.02 15.29
N TYR A 153 16.93 -9.53 15.55
CA TYR A 153 16.08 -10.10 14.50
C TYR A 153 15.49 -9.03 13.60
N VAL A 154 15.09 -7.89 14.17
CA VAL A 154 14.62 -6.72 13.40
C VAL A 154 15.71 -6.23 12.44
N GLY A 155 16.92 -6.00 12.95
CA GLY A 155 18.06 -5.59 12.13
C GLY A 155 18.38 -6.60 11.03
N GLY A 156 18.34 -7.91 11.34
CA GLY A 156 18.52 -8.96 10.35
C GLY A 156 17.47 -8.93 9.22
N ILE A 157 16.19 -8.79 9.56
CA ILE A 157 15.11 -8.68 8.56
C ILE A 157 15.32 -7.45 7.67
N LEU A 158 15.61 -6.29 8.28
CA LEU A 158 15.82 -5.04 7.55
C LEU A 158 17.04 -5.11 6.62
N LYS A 159 18.16 -5.67 7.09
CA LYS A 159 19.40 -5.84 6.29
C LYS A 159 19.14 -6.72 5.07
N GLU A 160 18.55 -7.89 5.27
CA GLU A 160 18.25 -8.84 4.19
C GLU A 160 17.23 -8.29 3.18
N ALA A 161 16.17 -7.64 3.68
CA ALA A 161 15.16 -7.03 2.84
C ALA A 161 15.73 -5.87 2.01
N ALA A 162 16.49 -4.97 2.63
CA ALA A 162 17.15 -3.86 1.96
C ALA A 162 18.11 -4.35 0.87
N PHE A 163 18.90 -5.40 1.17
CA PHE A 163 19.81 -6.02 0.21
C PHE A 163 19.09 -6.56 -1.03
N LYS A 164 17.95 -7.25 -0.85
CA LYS A 164 17.16 -7.78 -1.97
C LYS A 164 16.42 -6.68 -2.73
N LEU A 165 15.78 -5.73 -2.03
CA LEU A 165 15.03 -4.64 -2.67
C LEU A 165 15.93 -3.74 -3.50
N LYS A 166 17.16 -3.44 -3.05
CA LYS A 166 18.14 -2.63 -3.80
C LYS A 166 18.54 -3.24 -5.15
N ARG A 167 18.38 -4.56 -5.32
CA ARG A 167 18.70 -5.27 -6.57
C ARG A 167 17.52 -5.34 -7.54
N LEU A 168 16.33 -4.96 -7.11
CA LEU A 168 15.14 -4.98 -7.97
C LEU A 168 15.07 -3.71 -8.83
N PRO A 169 14.50 -3.80 -10.05
CA PRO A 169 14.19 -2.62 -10.83
C PRO A 169 13.07 -1.79 -10.18
N ASN A 170 13.01 -0.50 -10.52
CA ASN A 170 11.93 0.38 -10.07
C ASN A 170 10.54 -0.08 -10.56
N LEU A 171 10.49 -0.74 -11.71
CA LEU A 171 9.28 -1.35 -12.27
C LEU A 171 9.39 -2.87 -12.17
N ASN A 172 8.62 -3.46 -11.27
CA ASN A 172 8.56 -4.91 -11.09
C ASN A 172 7.38 -5.51 -11.87
N GLN A 173 7.63 -6.61 -12.57
CA GLN A 173 6.59 -7.35 -13.28
C GLN A 173 6.02 -8.45 -12.37
N ALA A 174 4.76 -8.32 -11.96
CA ALA A 174 4.03 -9.39 -11.29
C ALA A 174 3.45 -10.37 -12.33
N SER A 175 3.80 -11.64 -12.24
CA SER A 175 3.28 -12.68 -13.13
C SER A 175 2.02 -13.32 -12.57
N THR A 176 1.00 -13.44 -13.40
CA THR A 176 -0.25 -14.19 -13.09
C THR A 176 -0.32 -15.51 -13.85
N ALA A 177 0.77 -15.93 -14.51
CA ALA A 177 0.78 -17.12 -15.35
C ALA A 177 0.39 -18.40 -14.58
N ILE A 178 0.80 -18.50 -13.32
CA ILE A 178 0.53 -19.66 -12.46
C ILE A 178 -0.79 -19.48 -11.71
N SER A 179 -0.94 -18.38 -10.98
CA SER A 179 -2.10 -18.13 -10.11
C SER A 179 -3.40 -17.78 -10.85
N LYS A 180 -3.31 -17.24 -12.08
CA LYS A 180 -4.40 -16.60 -12.84
C LYS A 180 -5.09 -15.42 -12.15
N GLN A 181 -4.62 -15.06 -10.95
CA GLN A 181 -5.14 -13.97 -10.13
C GLN A 181 -4.02 -13.30 -9.33
N VAL A 182 -4.22 -12.05 -8.94
CA VAL A 182 -3.29 -11.33 -8.04
C VAL A 182 -4.11 -10.50 -7.06
N THR A 183 -3.70 -10.53 -5.80
CA THR A 183 -4.36 -9.77 -4.74
C THR A 183 -3.66 -8.44 -4.56
N VAL A 184 -4.37 -7.34 -4.80
CA VAL A 184 -3.82 -5.99 -4.60
C VAL A 184 -4.39 -5.41 -3.30
N ILE A 185 -3.51 -5.01 -2.40
CA ILE A 185 -3.83 -4.43 -1.09
C ILE A 185 -3.38 -2.97 -1.12
N GLY A 186 -4.27 -2.06 -0.72
CA GLY A 186 -3.96 -0.65 -0.52
C GLY A 186 -3.41 -0.38 0.88
N ASP A 187 -3.71 0.81 1.37
CA ASP A 187 -3.09 1.38 2.56
C ASP A 187 -3.46 0.56 3.82
N LEU A 188 -2.43 0.28 4.64
CA LEU A 188 -2.60 -0.44 5.90
C LEU A 188 -2.48 0.50 7.10
N HIS A 189 -1.62 1.52 7.02
CA HIS A 189 -1.42 2.52 8.07
C HIS A 189 -1.29 1.92 9.47
N GLY A 190 -0.42 0.92 9.63
CA GLY A 190 -0.17 0.26 10.91
C GLY A 190 -1.38 -0.47 11.53
N LYS A 191 -2.41 -0.82 10.72
CA LYS A 191 -3.55 -1.64 11.14
C LYS A 191 -3.23 -3.12 10.97
N LEU A 192 -2.47 -3.66 11.93
CA LEU A 192 -2.09 -5.08 11.92
C LEU A 192 -3.31 -6.02 11.86
N ASP A 193 -4.36 -5.72 12.62
CA ASP A 193 -5.53 -6.60 12.69
C ASP A 193 -6.21 -6.77 11.32
N ASP A 194 -6.25 -5.71 10.51
CA ASP A 194 -6.76 -5.75 9.14
C ASP A 194 -5.89 -6.63 8.24
N LEU A 195 -4.55 -6.48 8.33
CA LEU A 195 -3.61 -7.34 7.60
C LEU A 195 -3.79 -8.83 7.95
N LEU A 196 -3.98 -9.14 9.25
CA LEU A 196 -4.23 -10.51 9.69
C LEU A 196 -5.56 -11.06 9.17
N VAL A 197 -6.61 -10.23 9.12
CA VAL A 197 -7.90 -10.61 8.52
C VAL A 197 -7.75 -10.88 7.03
N ILE A 198 -6.95 -10.10 6.31
CA ILE A 198 -6.66 -10.33 4.88
C ILE A 198 -6.00 -11.69 4.69
N PHE A 199 -4.97 -12.02 5.47
CA PHE A 199 -4.32 -13.33 5.40
C PHE A 199 -5.22 -14.48 5.84
N TYR A 200 -6.10 -14.26 6.81
CA TYR A 200 -7.08 -15.27 7.22
C TYR A 200 -8.11 -15.57 6.12
N LYS A 201 -8.63 -14.53 5.46
CA LYS A 201 -9.68 -14.68 4.43
C LYS A 201 -9.14 -15.12 3.08
N ASN A 202 -7.99 -14.59 2.66
CA ASN A 202 -7.45 -14.78 1.32
C ASN A 202 -6.24 -15.73 1.29
N GLY A 203 -5.83 -16.26 2.45
CA GLY A 203 -4.66 -17.13 2.59
C GLY A 203 -3.35 -16.36 2.74
N LEU A 204 -2.28 -17.07 3.05
CA LEU A 204 -0.93 -16.51 3.02
C LEU A 204 -0.42 -16.41 1.58
N PRO A 205 0.59 -15.55 1.32
CA PRO A 205 1.23 -15.50 0.02
C PRO A 205 1.81 -16.85 -0.39
N SER A 206 1.72 -17.15 -1.68
CA SER A 206 2.38 -18.28 -2.34
C SER A 206 2.48 -18.03 -3.83
N VAL A 207 3.13 -18.91 -4.58
CA VAL A 207 3.22 -18.81 -6.04
C VAL A 207 1.83 -18.83 -6.69
N GLU A 208 0.88 -19.54 -6.09
CA GLU A 208 -0.52 -19.64 -6.51
C GLU A 208 -1.39 -18.49 -5.98
N ASN A 209 -0.88 -17.71 -5.02
CA ASN A 209 -1.60 -16.61 -4.38
C ASN A 209 -0.68 -15.38 -4.20
N PRO A 210 -0.34 -14.68 -5.30
CA PRO A 210 0.55 -13.54 -5.26
C PRO A 210 -0.15 -12.28 -4.73
N TYR A 211 0.62 -11.43 -4.05
CA TYR A 211 0.19 -10.18 -3.44
C TYR A 211 1.00 -8.99 -3.94
N VAL A 212 0.30 -7.87 -4.13
CA VAL A 212 0.88 -6.55 -4.36
C VAL A 212 0.37 -5.64 -3.24
N PHE A 213 1.29 -5.16 -2.39
CA PHE A 213 0.99 -4.16 -1.38
C PHE A 213 1.39 -2.78 -1.91
N ASN A 214 0.42 -1.88 -2.01
CA ASN A 214 0.56 -0.63 -2.75
C ASN A 214 0.89 0.58 -1.86
N GLY A 215 1.93 0.46 -1.04
CA GLY A 215 2.41 1.53 -0.17
C GLY A 215 1.56 1.76 1.08
N ASP A 216 1.97 2.77 1.85
CA ASP A 216 1.28 3.29 3.05
C ASP A 216 1.05 2.20 4.10
N PHE A 217 2.14 1.51 4.41
CA PHE A 217 2.19 0.42 5.38
C PHE A 217 2.19 0.95 6.82
N VAL A 218 2.86 2.08 7.01
CA VAL A 218 3.18 2.69 8.31
C VAL A 218 2.39 3.96 8.55
N ASP A 219 2.67 4.62 9.69
CA ASP A 219 2.01 5.84 10.16
C ASP A 219 0.51 5.70 10.47
N ARG A 220 -0.03 6.70 11.19
CA ARG A 220 -1.44 6.82 11.65
C ARG A 220 -1.90 5.73 12.65
N GLY A 221 -1.57 4.46 12.42
CA GLY A 221 -1.82 3.34 13.32
C GLY A 221 -0.76 3.15 14.40
N LYS A 222 -1.04 2.25 15.34
CA LYS A 222 -0.16 1.97 16.51
C LYS A 222 0.80 0.80 16.31
N LYS A 223 0.59 0.03 15.23
CA LYS A 223 1.33 -1.20 14.93
C LYS A 223 1.98 -1.11 13.54
N GLY A 224 2.52 0.07 13.21
CA GLY A 224 3.22 0.31 11.94
C GLY A 224 4.42 -0.62 11.78
N LEU A 225 5.19 -0.82 12.84
CA LEU A 225 6.40 -1.62 12.78
C LEU A 225 6.09 -3.12 12.60
N GLU A 226 5.07 -3.65 13.28
CA GLU A 226 4.66 -5.05 13.12
C GLU A 226 4.14 -5.31 11.72
N VAL A 227 3.34 -4.39 11.16
CA VAL A 227 2.89 -4.45 9.77
C VAL A 227 4.09 -4.47 8.84
N PHE A 228 5.00 -3.50 8.97
CA PHE A 228 6.16 -3.39 8.11
C PHE A 228 7.05 -4.63 8.18
N LEU A 229 7.38 -5.12 9.39
CA LEU A 229 8.18 -6.32 9.57
C LEU A 229 7.50 -7.56 8.99
N LEU A 230 6.19 -7.72 9.19
CA LEU A 230 5.47 -8.86 8.64
C LEU A 230 5.46 -8.84 7.10
N LEU A 231 5.31 -7.67 6.48
CA LEU A 231 5.40 -7.51 5.02
C LEU A 231 6.80 -7.86 4.50
N LEU A 232 7.86 -7.41 5.18
CA LEU A 232 9.24 -7.74 4.80
C LEU A 232 9.53 -9.24 4.95
N VAL A 233 9.05 -9.88 6.03
CA VAL A 233 9.22 -11.33 6.20
C VAL A 233 8.45 -12.10 5.14
N CYS A 234 7.24 -11.68 4.77
CA CYS A 234 6.51 -12.25 3.64
C CYS A 234 7.27 -12.08 2.32
N PHE A 235 7.83 -10.90 2.05
CA PHE A 235 8.66 -10.64 0.87
C PHE A 235 9.90 -11.56 0.82
N LEU A 236 10.57 -11.75 1.96
CA LEU A 236 11.75 -12.60 2.06
C LEU A 236 11.42 -14.10 1.94
N ALA A 237 10.30 -14.53 2.54
CA ALA A 237 9.88 -15.93 2.59
C ALA A 237 9.17 -16.43 1.32
N PHE A 238 8.60 -15.51 0.52
CA PHE A 238 7.90 -15.84 -0.73
C PHE A 238 8.44 -15.02 -1.92
N PRO A 239 9.69 -15.31 -2.37
CA PRO A 239 10.28 -14.61 -3.50
C PRO A 239 9.41 -14.71 -4.76
N GLY A 240 9.15 -13.57 -5.41
CA GLY A 240 8.35 -13.51 -6.64
C GLY A 240 6.83 -13.59 -6.46
N ALA A 241 6.34 -13.84 -5.24
CA ALA A 241 4.91 -13.86 -4.93
C ALA A 241 4.45 -12.63 -4.15
N VAL A 242 5.35 -11.88 -3.52
CA VAL A 242 5.03 -10.66 -2.77
C VAL A 242 5.76 -9.47 -3.39
N HIS A 243 5.01 -8.44 -3.74
CA HIS A 243 5.52 -7.18 -4.29
C HIS A 243 5.15 -6.04 -3.35
N LEU A 244 6.12 -5.20 -3.02
CA LEU A 244 5.95 -4.03 -2.16
C LEU A 244 6.22 -2.78 -2.99
N ASN A 245 5.22 -1.93 -3.18
CA ASN A 245 5.40 -0.61 -3.78
C ASN A 245 5.61 0.42 -2.67
N ARG A 246 6.38 1.46 -2.96
CA ARG A 246 6.58 2.60 -2.05
C ARG A 246 5.39 3.55 -2.14
N GLY A 247 4.77 3.87 -1.01
CA GLY A 247 3.80 4.95 -0.84
C GLY A 247 4.46 6.26 -0.40
N ASN A 248 3.67 7.31 -0.16
CA ASN A 248 4.19 8.59 0.34
C ASN A 248 4.57 8.49 1.82
N HIS A 249 3.93 7.59 2.57
CA HIS A 249 4.25 7.35 3.97
C HIS A 249 5.51 6.52 4.19
N GLU A 250 6.11 5.90 3.17
CA GLU A 250 7.46 5.33 3.26
C GLU A 250 8.54 6.41 2.99
N ASP A 251 8.40 7.55 3.66
CA ASP A 251 9.30 8.69 3.61
C ASP A 251 9.60 9.24 5.00
N SER A 252 10.85 9.68 5.20
CA SER A 252 11.34 10.22 6.47
C SER A 252 10.52 11.40 7.00
N VAL A 253 10.07 12.30 6.12
CA VAL A 253 9.30 13.49 6.50
C VAL A 253 7.92 13.09 7.01
N MET A 254 7.28 12.14 6.33
CA MET A 254 5.97 11.63 6.74
C MET A 254 6.08 10.85 8.06
N ASN A 255 7.09 10.00 8.20
CA ASN A 255 7.28 9.19 9.41
C ASN A 255 7.59 10.02 10.66
N ALA A 256 8.31 11.14 10.51
CA ALA A 256 8.57 12.08 11.60
C ALA A 256 7.28 12.71 12.13
N ARG A 257 6.36 13.04 11.21
CA ARG A 257 5.12 13.75 11.52
C ARG A 257 4.01 12.82 11.99
N TYR A 258 3.77 11.73 11.27
CA TYR A 258 2.61 10.86 11.44
C TYR A 258 2.85 9.66 12.36
N GLY A 259 4.04 9.61 12.98
CA GLY A 259 4.26 8.89 14.23
C GLY A 259 5.10 7.62 14.11
N PHE A 260 5.45 7.16 12.91
CA PHE A 260 6.25 5.94 12.77
C PHE A 260 7.64 6.05 13.40
N ILE A 261 8.34 7.19 13.26
CA ILE A 261 9.64 7.39 13.95
C ILE A 261 9.46 7.29 15.46
N ARG A 262 8.41 7.91 16.01
CA ARG A 262 8.11 7.86 17.45
C ARG A 262 7.77 6.45 17.91
N GLU A 263 7.03 5.68 17.11
CA GLU A 263 6.71 4.29 17.38
C GLU A 263 7.98 3.43 17.49
N VAL A 264 8.90 3.55 16.52
CA VAL A 264 10.17 2.81 16.51
C VAL A 264 11.02 3.20 17.71
N GLN A 265 11.16 4.50 17.99
CA GLN A 265 11.91 5.00 19.15
C GLN A 265 11.31 4.50 20.47
N GLN A 266 9.98 4.50 20.61
CA GLN A 266 9.35 4.00 21.84
C GLN A 266 9.60 2.50 22.05
N LYS A 267 9.62 1.71 20.97
CA LYS A 267 9.82 0.25 21.05
C LYS A 267 11.28 -0.13 21.24
N TYR A 268 12.22 0.57 20.61
CA TYR A 268 13.64 0.18 20.53
C TYR A 268 14.62 1.20 21.12
N ARG A 269 14.14 2.21 21.86
CA ARG A 269 15.05 3.10 22.59
C ARG A 269 16.02 2.27 23.41
N VAL A 270 17.29 2.44 23.10
CA VAL A 270 18.40 1.95 23.90
C VAL A 270 18.34 2.76 25.19
N SER A 271 18.05 2.10 26.32
CA SER A 271 18.51 2.62 27.60
C SER A 271 20.03 2.59 27.52
N ILE A 272 20.63 3.69 27.09
CA ILE A 272 22.05 3.93 27.30
C ILE A 272 22.13 4.24 28.80
N GLU A 273 22.26 3.18 29.60
CA GLU A 273 22.85 3.26 30.94
C GLU A 273 24.35 3.06 30.82
#